data_AF-A0A954EME9-F1
#
_entry.id   AF-A0A954EME9-F1
#
_cell.length_a   1.000
_cell.length_b   1.000
_cell.length_c   1.000
_cell.angle_alpha   90.00
_cell.angle_beta   90.00
_cell.angle_gamma   90.00
#
_symmetry.space_group_name_H-M   'P 1'
#
loop_
_entity.id
_entity.type
_entity.pdbx_description
1 polymer ?
#
loop_
_entity_poly.entity_id
_entity_poly.type
_entity_poly.pdbx_seq_one_letter_code
_entity_poly.pdbx_strand_id
1 'polypeptide(L)'
;MNIPQSITLTEAEFWFDGGTISLHAVTETGDECRIRLNQRMFDTYANPGRLCFNDRPVDIRSKAESEIVDLLKLASVVPREAPQKLTDERISPNAIILGDDIKDVVNSSPGENLLRHRDRIVAYVESDEYVQIAKNGVPKSL
;
A
#
# COMPACT_ATOMS: atom_id res chain seq x y z
N MET A 1 -17.46 -6.10 8.51
CA MET A 1 -15.99 -6.09 8.71
C MET A 1 -15.73 -5.39 10.03
N ASN A 2 -14.77 -5.86 10.83
CA ASN A 2 -14.41 -5.19 12.09
C ASN A 2 -13.18 -4.30 11.83
N ILE A 3 -13.31 -3.00 12.04
CA ILE A 3 -12.23 -2.03 11.82
C ILE A 3 -11.74 -1.59 13.21
N PRO A 4 -10.42 -1.68 13.49
CA PRO A 4 -9.86 -1.30 14.78
C PRO A 4 -9.97 0.21 15.03
N GLN A 5 -9.85 0.62 16.30
CA GLN A 5 -9.89 2.05 16.66
C GLN A 5 -8.61 2.78 16.28
N SER A 6 -7.47 2.09 16.35
CA SER A 6 -6.17 2.66 15.97
C SER A 6 -5.23 1.59 15.43
N ILE A 7 -4.27 2.00 14.62
CA ILE A 7 -3.22 1.11 14.14
C ILE A 7 -1.85 1.78 14.23
N THR A 8 -0.83 0.94 14.39
CA THR A 8 0.57 1.30 14.20
C THR A 8 1.10 0.57 12.98
N LEU A 9 1.49 1.32 11.95
CA LEU A 9 2.12 0.76 10.75
C LEU A 9 3.55 0.31 11.07
N THR A 10 3.89 -0.91 10.68
CA THR A 10 5.17 -1.53 11.01
C THR A 10 5.99 -1.91 9.78
N GLU A 11 5.35 -2.27 8.66
CA GLU A 11 6.03 -2.70 7.43
C GLU A 11 5.21 -2.31 6.18
N ALA A 12 5.90 -2.11 5.06
CA ALA A 12 5.28 -1.90 3.75
C ALA A 12 5.90 -2.84 2.71
N GLU A 13 5.08 -3.30 1.78
CA GLU A 13 5.50 -4.04 0.58
C GLU A 13 5.01 -3.31 -0.66
N PHE A 14 5.90 -3.18 -1.64
CA PHE A 14 5.57 -2.71 -2.99
C PHE A 14 5.89 -3.80 -3.99
N TRP A 15 4.91 -4.18 -4.80
CA TRP A 15 5.05 -5.28 -5.75
C TRP A 15 5.21 -4.73 -7.17
N PHE A 16 6.10 -5.35 -7.93
CA PHE A 16 6.34 -5.03 -9.35
C PHE A 16 5.34 -5.73 -10.29
N ASP A 17 4.08 -5.79 -9.87
CA ASP A 17 2.96 -6.47 -10.55
C ASP A 17 1.97 -5.49 -11.19
N GLY A 18 2.37 -4.23 -11.36
CA GLY A 18 1.48 -3.11 -11.72
C GLY A 18 1.15 -2.20 -10.53
N GLY A 19 1.83 -2.41 -9.39
CA GLY A 19 1.85 -1.46 -8.27
C GLY A 19 0.97 -1.84 -7.09
N THR A 20 0.85 -3.14 -6.77
CA THR A 20 0.21 -3.54 -5.51
C THR A 20 1.01 -2.99 -4.33
N ILE A 21 0.32 -2.33 -3.39
CA ILE A 21 0.89 -1.82 -2.13
C ILE A 21 0.25 -2.61 -0.98
N SER A 22 1.05 -3.11 -0.04
CA SER A 22 0.56 -3.66 1.22
C SER A 22 1.19 -2.93 2.41
N LEU A 23 0.37 -2.59 3.39
CA LEU A 23 0.78 -2.09 4.70
C LEU A 23 0.42 -3.12 5.75
N HIS A 24 1.41 -3.49 6.58
CA HIS A 24 1.21 -4.31 7.76
C HIS A 24 1.18 -3.41 8.98
N ALA A 25 0.26 -3.72 9.90
CA ALA A 25 0.04 -2.91 11.07
C ALA A 25 -0.37 -3.76 12.28
N VAL A 26 -0.18 -3.18 13.47
CA VAL A 26 -0.64 -3.73 14.74
C VAL A 26 -1.74 -2.84 15.28
N THR A 27 -2.85 -3.43 15.72
CA THR A 27 -4.01 -2.74 16.28
C THR A 27 -3.80 -2.32 17.75
N GLU A 28 -4.73 -1.57 18.33
CA GLU A 28 -4.72 -1.25 19.77
C GLU A 28 -4.73 -2.47 20.69
N THR A 29 -5.25 -3.62 20.23
CA THR A 29 -5.31 -4.87 20.99
C THR A 29 -4.04 -5.71 20.84
N GLY A 30 -3.10 -5.29 19.99
CA GLY A 30 -1.89 -6.05 19.67
C GLY A 30 -2.07 -7.06 18.53
N ASP A 31 -3.26 -7.15 17.93
CA ASP A 31 -3.51 -8.03 16.78
C ASP A 31 -2.91 -7.47 15.50
N GLU A 32 -2.38 -8.33 14.63
CA GLU A 32 -1.91 -7.94 13.31
C GLU A 32 -3.08 -7.68 12.34
N CYS A 33 -2.93 -6.68 11.48
CA CYS A 33 -3.84 -6.43 10.37
C CYS A 33 -3.08 -5.95 9.13
N ARG A 34 -3.72 -6.13 7.98
CA ARG A 34 -3.13 -5.81 6.68
C ARG A 34 -4.09 -4.99 5.84
N ILE A 35 -3.58 -3.88 5.32
CA ILE A 35 -4.28 -3.01 4.37
C ILE A 35 -3.57 -3.14 3.03
N ARG A 36 -4.29 -3.52 1.98
CA ARG A 36 -3.72 -3.72 0.65
C ARG A 36 -4.46 -2.91 -0.38
N LEU A 37 -3.73 -2.27 -1.26
CA LEU A 37 -4.24 -1.72 -2.51
C LEU A 37 -3.78 -2.63 -3.66
N ASN A 38 -4.71 -3.28 -4.33
CA ASN A 38 -4.39 -4.12 -5.50
C ASN A 38 -3.86 -3.26 -6.66
N GLN A 39 -2.97 -3.83 -7.47
CA GLN A 39 -2.48 -3.22 -8.70
C GLN A 39 -3.62 -2.78 -9.63
N ARG A 40 -3.36 -1.75 -10.44
CA ARG A 40 -4.35 -1.12 -11.33
C ARG A 40 -3.91 -0.92 -12.78
N MET A 41 -2.77 -1.48 -13.16
CA MET A 41 -2.21 -1.33 -14.50
C MET A 41 -2.68 -2.42 -15.47
N PHE A 42 -3.03 -3.60 -14.97
CA PHE A 42 -3.35 -4.76 -15.79
C PHE A 42 -4.72 -5.34 -15.44
N ASP A 43 -5.50 -5.73 -16.46
CA ASP A 43 -6.83 -6.37 -16.32
C ASP A 43 -6.75 -7.86 -15.91
N THR A 44 -5.59 -8.31 -15.42
CA THR A 44 -5.33 -9.72 -15.10
C THR A 44 -5.64 -10.09 -13.64
N TYR A 45 -5.95 -9.12 -12.78
CA TYR A 45 -6.28 -9.36 -11.38
C TYR A 45 -7.77 -9.26 -11.11
N ALA A 46 -8.25 -10.08 -10.16
CA ALA A 46 -9.57 -9.90 -9.59
C ALA A 46 -9.62 -8.59 -8.79
N ASN A 47 -10.52 -7.69 -9.17
CA ASN A 47 -10.72 -6.38 -8.54
C ASN A 47 -9.47 -5.47 -8.59
N PRO A 48 -9.05 -5.02 -9.79
CA PRO A 48 -7.91 -4.11 -9.93
C PRO A 48 -8.19 -2.79 -9.22
N GLY A 49 -7.15 -2.21 -8.61
CA GLY A 49 -7.24 -0.95 -7.89
C GLY A 49 -8.10 -0.98 -6.62
N ARG A 50 -8.57 -2.16 -6.17
CA ARG A 50 -9.47 -2.26 -5.02
C ARG A 50 -8.69 -2.26 -3.71
N LEU A 51 -9.20 -1.49 -2.74
CA LEU A 51 -8.75 -1.51 -1.36
C LEU A 51 -9.23 -2.80 -0.68
N CYS A 52 -8.34 -3.45 0.05
CA CYS A 52 -8.61 -4.64 0.83
C CYS A 52 -8.18 -4.42 2.29
N PHE A 53 -8.94 -4.97 3.22
CA PHE A 53 -8.62 -5.02 4.64
C PHE A 53 -8.68 -6.47 5.12
N ASN A 54 -7.59 -6.98 5.66
CA ASN A 54 -7.41 -8.38 6.04
C ASN A 54 -7.87 -9.35 4.95
N ASP A 55 -7.33 -9.15 3.74
CA ASP A 55 -7.60 -9.96 2.53
C ASP A 55 -9.04 -9.89 1.99
N ARG A 56 -9.89 -9.05 2.56
CA ARG A 56 -11.26 -8.87 2.09
C ARG A 56 -11.38 -7.56 1.33
N PRO A 57 -11.94 -7.56 0.11
CA PRO A 57 -12.20 -6.32 -0.61
C PRO A 57 -13.16 -5.44 0.19
N VAL A 58 -12.85 -4.16 0.26
CA VAL A 58 -13.70 -3.14 0.88
C VAL A 58 -14.69 -2.65 -0.17
N ASP A 59 -15.92 -2.36 0.26
CA ASP A 59 -16.94 -1.79 -0.61
C ASP A 59 -16.65 -0.33 -0.91
N ILE A 60 -16.75 0.02 -2.19
CA ILE A 60 -16.33 1.31 -2.73
C ILE A 60 -17.23 2.42 -2.20
N ARG A 61 -16.65 3.48 -1.65
CA ARG A 61 -17.38 4.62 -1.04
C ARG A 61 -18.33 4.19 0.08
N SER A 62 -18.01 3.09 0.76
CA SER A 62 -18.74 2.66 1.94
C SER A 62 -18.24 3.37 3.21
N LYS A 63 -19.03 3.32 4.28
CA LYS A 63 -18.61 3.79 5.61
C LYS A 63 -17.32 3.12 6.06
N ALA A 64 -17.18 1.82 5.79
CA ALA A 64 -15.98 1.04 6.12
C ALA A 64 -14.73 1.53 5.37
N GLU A 65 -14.86 1.93 4.10
CA GLU A 65 -13.75 2.54 3.35
C GLU A 65 -13.29 3.85 3.98
N SER A 66 -14.23 4.74 4.30
CA SER A 66 -13.92 6.01 4.96
C SER A 66 -13.24 5.80 6.31
N GLU A 67 -13.75 4.86 7.12
CA GLU A 67 -13.14 4.50 8.42
C GLU A 67 -11.71 3.98 8.26
N ILE A 68 -11.41 3.17 7.23
CA ILE A 68 -10.05 2.69 6.95
C ILE A 68 -9.14 3.83 6.48
N VAL A 69 -9.64 4.75 5.67
CA VAL A 69 -8.87 5.92 5.20
C VAL A 69 -8.52 6.83 6.38
N ASP A 70 -9.48 7.10 7.27
CA ASP A 70 -9.24 7.90 8.48
C ASP A 70 -8.27 7.20 9.43
N LEU A 71 -8.42 5.88 9.58
CA LEU A 71 -7.50 5.04 10.35
C LEU A 71 -6.06 5.14 9.80
N LEU A 72 -5.88 5.11 8.47
CA LEU A 72 -4.57 5.29 7.84
C LEU A 72 -4.00 6.68 8.12
N LYS A 73 -4.79 7.76 7.95
CA LYS A 73 -4.33 9.13 8.18
C LYS A 73 -3.86 9.38 9.61
N LEU A 74 -4.51 8.73 10.58
CA LEU A 74 -4.19 8.84 12.00
C LEU A 74 -3.17 7.80 12.49
N ALA A 75 -2.77 6.86 11.64
CA ALA A 75 -1.89 5.77 12.02
C ALA A 75 -0.52 6.29 12.49
N SER A 76 -0.04 5.72 13.59
CA SER A 76 1.34 5.90 14.02
C SER A 76 2.27 5.01 13.18
N VAL A 77 3.55 5.39 13.09
CA VAL A 77 4.55 4.64 12.31
C VAL A 77 5.69 4.23 13.23
N VAL A 78 5.84 2.92 13.43
CA VAL A 78 6.96 2.32 14.18
C VAL A 78 7.52 1.22 13.29
N PRO A 79 8.47 1.55 12.41
CA PRO A 79 9.02 0.58 11.48
C PRO A 79 9.65 -0.55 12.29
N ARG A 80 9.34 -1.81 11.95
CA ARG A 80 10.13 -2.92 12.50
C ARG A 80 11.56 -2.74 12.04
N GLU A 81 12.51 -2.85 12.96
CA GLU A 81 13.92 -2.90 12.60
C GLU A 81 14.11 -4.08 11.65
N ALA A 82 14.41 -3.79 10.39
CA ALA A 82 14.85 -4.82 9.48
C ALA A 82 16.08 -5.49 10.13
N PRO A 83 16.19 -6.83 10.11
CA PRO A 83 17.44 -7.46 10.51
C PRO A 83 18.58 -6.78 9.76
N GLN A 84 19.57 -6.27 10.51
CA GLN A 84 20.70 -5.55 9.95
C GLN A 84 21.32 -6.35 8.79
N LYS A 85 21.56 -5.62 7.69
CA LYS A 85 22.32 -5.96 6.47
C LYS A 85 21.53 -6.67 5.35
N LEU A 86 21.08 -5.85 4.40
CA LEU A 86 21.58 -6.06 3.04
C LEU A 86 22.86 -5.24 2.95
N THR A 87 24.01 -5.91 2.92
CA THR A 87 25.29 -5.29 2.62
C THR A 87 25.20 -4.48 1.32
N ASP A 88 26.00 -3.43 1.23
CA ASP A 88 26.25 -2.50 0.11
C ASP A 88 26.59 -3.15 -1.26
N GLU A 89 26.20 -4.40 -1.55
CA GLU A 89 26.79 -5.20 -2.62
C GLU A 89 25.84 -5.74 -3.70
N ARG A 90 24.59 -5.28 -3.81
CA ARG A 90 23.67 -5.82 -4.85
C ARG A 90 22.93 -4.84 -5.75
N ILE A 91 23.39 -3.60 -5.85
CA ILE A 91 23.18 -2.82 -7.06
C ILE A 91 24.49 -2.87 -7.82
N SER A 92 24.62 -3.80 -8.78
CA SER A 92 25.78 -3.76 -9.69
C SER A 92 25.90 -2.34 -10.24
N PRO A 93 27.13 -1.81 -10.44
CA PRO A 93 27.31 -0.47 -11.03
C PRO A 93 26.68 -0.33 -12.43
N ASN A 94 26.22 -1.45 -13.02
CA ASN A 94 25.49 -1.54 -14.29
C ASN A 94 23.99 -1.84 -14.15
N ALA A 95 23.43 -1.85 -12.93
CA ALA A 95 21.99 -2.04 -12.74
C ALA A 95 21.27 -0.75 -13.12
N ILE A 96 20.61 -0.76 -14.28
CA ILE A 96 19.70 0.31 -14.68
C ILE A 96 18.45 0.18 -13.80
N ILE A 97 18.36 1.03 -12.79
CA ILE A 97 17.14 1.21 -12.00
C ILE A 97 16.12 1.91 -12.91
N LEU A 98 15.19 1.12 -13.47
CA LEU A 98 14.08 1.66 -14.27
C LEU A 98 13.05 2.30 -13.34
N GLY A 99 13.00 3.63 -13.33
CA GLY A 99 12.00 4.43 -12.63
C GLY A 99 12.56 5.18 -11.43
N ASP A 100 12.27 6.48 -11.37
CA ASP A 100 12.67 7.33 -10.24
C ASP A 100 12.02 6.87 -8.91
N ASP A 101 10.85 6.22 -8.99
CA ASP A 101 10.16 5.61 -7.86
C ASP A 101 10.99 4.57 -7.09
N ILE A 102 11.89 3.84 -7.76
CA ILE A 102 12.73 2.82 -7.12
C ILE A 102 13.93 3.46 -6.44
N LYS A 103 14.50 4.53 -7.01
CA LYS A 103 15.59 5.30 -6.38
C LYS A 103 15.13 5.88 -5.05
N ASP A 104 13.91 6.41 -5.03
CA ASP A 104 13.34 7.00 -3.81
C ASP A 104 13.07 5.96 -2.73
N VAL A 105 12.69 4.73 -3.09
CA VAL A 105 12.51 3.63 -2.11
C VAL A 105 13.85 3.16 -1.53
N VAL A 106 14.89 3.05 -2.39
CA VAL A 106 16.24 2.63 -1.97
C VAL A 106 16.92 3.67 -1.07
N ASN A 107 16.66 4.96 -1.31
CA ASN A 107 17.33 6.05 -0.60
C ASN A 107 16.59 6.56 0.65
N SER A 108 15.38 6.06 0.94
CA SER A 108 14.56 6.53 2.07
C SER A 108 14.63 5.57 3.26
N SER A 109 14.44 6.11 4.47
CA SER A 109 14.30 5.28 5.67
C SER A 109 13.04 4.41 5.61
N PRO A 110 13.00 3.26 6.33
CA PRO A 110 11.80 2.42 6.40
C PRO A 110 10.53 3.18 6.83
N GLY A 111 10.66 4.14 7.75
CA GLY A 111 9.55 5.00 8.19
C GLY A 111 9.05 5.94 7.10
N GLU A 112 9.94 6.55 6.33
CA GLU A 112 9.56 7.40 5.20
C GLU A 112 8.87 6.59 4.08
N ASN A 113 9.35 5.36 3.81
CA ASN A 113 8.70 4.47 2.87
C ASN A 113 7.28 4.08 3.32
N LEU A 114 7.10 3.77 4.60
CA LEU A 114 5.78 3.52 5.21
C LEU A 114 4.82 4.71 5.01
N LEU A 115 5.28 5.91 5.37
CA LEU A 115 4.49 7.14 5.21
C LEU A 115 4.14 7.39 3.73
N ARG A 116 5.10 7.24 2.83
CA ARG A 116 4.89 7.41 1.38
C ARG A 116 3.85 6.43 0.84
N HIS A 117 3.92 5.16 1.22
CA HIS A 117 2.97 4.15 0.75
C HIS A 117 1.58 4.36 1.34
N ARG A 118 1.48 4.73 2.62
CA ARG A 118 0.23 5.18 3.26
C ARG A 118 -0.40 6.33 2.49
N ASP A 119 0.38 7.37 2.22
CA ASP A 119 -0.12 8.59 1.55
C ASP A 119 -0.55 8.29 0.11
N ARG A 120 0.18 7.41 -0.60
CA ARG A 120 -0.21 6.92 -1.93
C ARG A 120 -1.54 6.17 -1.91
N ILE A 121 -1.76 5.30 -0.92
CA ILE A 121 -3.04 4.58 -0.77
C ILE A 121 -4.17 5.57 -0.50
N VAL A 122 -3.99 6.45 0.49
CA VAL A 122 -5.00 7.45 0.88
C VAL A 122 -5.37 8.33 -0.31
N ALA A 123 -4.38 8.97 -0.94
CA ALA A 123 -4.60 9.86 -2.07
C ALA A 123 -5.31 9.16 -3.23
N TYR A 124 -4.94 7.91 -3.53
CA TYR A 124 -5.59 7.17 -4.59
C TYR A 124 -7.03 6.81 -4.22
N VAL A 125 -7.28 6.24 -3.03
CA VAL A 125 -8.64 5.86 -2.61
C VAL A 125 -9.56 7.07 -2.58
N GLU A 126 -9.08 8.25 -2.21
CA GLU A 126 -9.86 9.49 -2.23
C GLU A 126 -10.12 10.05 -3.64
N SER A 127 -9.39 9.60 -4.65
CA SER A 127 -9.53 10.09 -6.03
C SER A 127 -10.77 9.54 -6.75
N ASP A 128 -11.20 10.25 -7.80
CA ASP A 128 -12.22 9.75 -8.73
C ASP A 128 -11.70 8.58 -9.58
N GLU A 129 -10.39 8.54 -9.85
CA GLU A 129 -9.72 7.44 -10.58
C GLU A 129 -9.99 6.10 -9.88
N TYR A 130 -9.92 6.07 -8.55
CA TYR A 130 -10.23 4.87 -7.77
C TYR A 130 -11.64 4.36 -8.01
N VAL A 131 -12.64 5.26 -8.03
CA VAL A 131 -14.04 4.86 -8.28
C VAL A 131 -14.19 4.27 -9.67
N GLN A 132 -13.53 4.87 -10.68
CA GLN A 132 -13.60 4.38 -12.05
C GLN A 132 -12.99 3.00 -12.17
N ILE A 133 -11.75 2.82 -11.70
CA ILE A 133 -11.03 1.57 -11.86
C ILE A 133 -11.62 0.46 -10.97
N ALA A 134 -11.90 0.74 -9.70
CA ALA A 134 -12.37 -0.28 -8.78
C ALA A 134 -13.79 -0.78 -9.10
N LYS A 135 -14.63 0.05 -9.76
CA LYS A 135 -15.98 -0.37 -10.21
C LYS A 135 -15.97 -1.00 -11.61
N ASN A 136 -15.20 -0.43 -12.53
CA ASN A 136 -15.33 -0.75 -13.96
C ASN A 136 -14.17 -1.59 -14.50
N GLY A 137 -13.14 -1.86 -13.70
CA GLY A 137 -11.91 -2.51 -14.14
C GLY A 137 -10.91 -1.53 -14.76
N VAL A 138 -9.76 -2.06 -15.19
CA VAL A 138 -8.76 -1.27 -15.92
C VAL A 138 -9.29 -1.04 -17.35
N PRO A 139 -9.29 0.21 -17.87
CA PRO A 139 -9.68 0.46 -19.25
C PRO A 139 -8.83 -0.40 -20.20
N LYS A 140 -9.49 -1.13 -21.10
CA LYS A 140 -8.78 -1.88 -22.14
C LYS A 140 -8.14 -0.88 -23.09
N SER A 141 -6.81 -0.90 -23.17
CA SER A 141 -6.09 -0.21 -24.24
C SER A 141 -6.64 -0.71 -25.58
N LEU A 142 -7.15 0.20 -26.41
CA LEU A 142 -7.56 -0.07 -27.80
C LEU A 142 -6.35 -0.44 -28.65
#